data_AF-A0A3D4SWJ2-F1
#
_entry.id   AF-A0A3D4SWJ2-F1
#
_cell.length_a   1.000
_cell.length_b   1.000
_cell.length_c   1.000
_cell.angle_alpha   90.00
_cell.angle_beta   90.00
_cell.angle_gamma   90.00
#
_symmetry.space_group_name_H-M   'P 1'
#
loop_
_entity.id
_entity.type
_entity.pdbx_description
1 polymer ?
#
loop_
_entity_poly.entity_id
_entity_poly.type
_entity_poly.pdbx_seq_one_letter_code
_entity_poly.pdbx_strand_id
1 'polypeptide(L)'
;MVQPRTTRRSVPSAASLGLSRPHAAADLAALGWDNEEHLDLLWTLAATGDPDRALITVVRLVENLRAGETAGTVDPAAGVDPLLTALRDDVVFRVRLLALFGASSLLGDHVVASPEVWPELRGAMPGRDELMATMLASVGAERAPGPHAEDSLLYRATVTGTAADRAMRDAYRTLLARIAAIDLAGTFVP
;
A
#
# COMPACT_ATOMS: atom_id res chain seq x y z
N MET A 1 -1.24 30.07 44.55
CA MET A 1 -1.16 28.62 44.22
C MET A 1 -0.75 28.50 42.77
N VAL A 2 0.48 28.05 42.49
CA VAL A 2 0.93 27.77 41.13
C VAL A 2 0.43 26.37 40.77
N GLN A 3 -0.50 26.30 39.84
CA GLN A 3 -1.02 25.03 39.34
C GLN A 3 0.11 24.33 38.55
N PRO A 4 0.39 23.04 38.76
CA PRO A 4 1.45 22.37 38.03
C PRO A 4 1.10 22.38 36.54
N ARG A 5 1.95 22.96 35.71
CA ARG A 5 1.87 22.79 34.25
C ARG A 5 2.17 21.32 33.98
N THR A 6 1.13 20.50 33.82
CA THR A 6 1.30 19.16 33.25
C THR A 6 1.87 19.36 31.85
N THR A 7 3.15 19.06 31.66
CA THR A 7 3.75 18.97 30.33
C THR A 7 2.99 17.86 29.59
N ARG A 8 2.03 18.23 28.74
CA ARG A 8 1.46 17.26 27.81
C ARG A 8 2.62 16.76 26.94
N ARG A 9 2.78 15.45 26.86
CA ARG A 9 3.57 14.86 25.79
C ARG A 9 3.00 15.37 24.46
N SER A 10 3.86 15.92 23.62
CA SER A 10 3.50 16.38 22.27
C SER A 10 3.24 15.19 21.35
N VAL A 11 4.02 14.12 21.50
CA VAL A 11 3.86 12.87 20.75
C VAL A 11 2.89 11.93 21.47
N PRO A 12 1.84 11.41 20.80
CA PRO A 12 0.89 10.46 21.37
C PRO A 12 1.57 9.13 21.73
N SER A 13 1.08 8.47 22.78
CA SER A 13 1.51 7.10 23.11
C SER A 13 0.82 6.07 22.20
N ALA A 14 1.39 4.87 22.07
CA ALA A 14 0.77 3.77 21.33
C ALA A 14 -0.68 3.52 21.78
N ALA A 15 -0.94 3.53 23.10
CA ALA A 15 -2.30 3.38 23.64
C ALA A 15 -3.25 4.50 23.20
N SER A 16 -2.79 5.75 23.11
CA SER A 16 -3.63 6.86 22.62
C SER A 16 -3.91 6.80 21.12
N LEU A 17 -3.14 6.01 20.37
CA LEU A 17 -3.36 5.72 18.95
C LEU A 17 -4.24 4.48 18.73
N GLY A 18 -4.77 3.88 19.80
CA GLY A 18 -5.57 2.66 19.72
C GLY A 18 -4.73 1.39 19.46
N LEU A 19 -3.41 1.47 19.58
CA LEU A 19 -2.52 0.31 19.42
C LEU A 19 -2.47 -0.49 20.72
N SER A 20 -2.81 -1.76 20.63
CA SER A 20 -2.92 -2.68 21.77
C SER A 20 -1.78 -3.69 21.86
N ARG A 21 -1.00 -3.84 20.78
CA ARG A 21 0.09 -4.83 20.73
C ARG A 21 1.27 -4.42 21.62
N PRO A 22 1.92 -5.39 22.31
CA PRO A 22 3.06 -5.10 23.19
C PRO A 22 4.24 -4.40 22.49
N HIS A 23 4.46 -4.70 21.20
CA HIS A 23 5.58 -4.17 20.42
C HIS A 23 5.25 -2.88 19.66
N ALA A 24 4.02 -2.38 19.73
CA ALA A 24 3.58 -1.24 18.92
C ALA A 24 4.46 0.01 19.08
N ALA A 25 4.90 0.32 20.30
CA ALA A 25 5.81 1.45 20.54
C ALA A 25 7.20 1.24 19.92
N ALA A 26 7.70 0.00 19.93
CA ALA A 26 8.98 -0.33 19.31
C ALA A 26 8.88 -0.31 17.78
N ASP A 27 7.77 -0.78 17.22
CA ASP A 27 7.49 -0.73 15.79
C ASP A 27 7.44 0.71 15.27
N LEU A 28 6.77 1.62 16.00
CA LEU A 28 6.75 3.05 15.67
C LEU A 28 8.15 3.67 15.71
N ALA A 29 8.96 3.34 16.73
CA ALA A 29 10.33 3.82 16.84
C ALA A 29 11.24 3.26 15.72
N ALA A 30 11.06 1.99 15.34
CA ALA A 30 11.82 1.35 14.25
C ALA A 30 11.49 1.96 12.87
N LEU A 31 10.29 2.51 12.71
CA LEU A 31 9.87 3.29 11.54
C LEU A 31 10.29 4.77 11.63
N GLY A 32 10.78 5.23 12.79
CA GLY A 32 11.14 6.63 13.03
C GLY A 32 9.93 7.56 13.15
N TRP A 33 8.76 7.05 13.58
CA TRP A 33 7.51 7.80 13.67
C TRP A 33 7.21 8.35 15.07
N ASP A 34 8.04 8.08 16.07
CA ASP A 34 7.84 8.45 17.47
C ASP A 34 8.26 9.90 17.82
N ASN A 35 8.06 10.82 16.87
CA ASN A 35 8.45 12.23 16.97
C ASN A 35 7.36 13.18 16.44
N GLU A 36 7.57 14.48 16.64
CA GLU A 36 6.59 15.51 16.28
C GLU A 36 6.41 15.68 14.76
N GLU A 37 7.40 15.30 13.95
CA GLU A 37 7.31 15.41 12.48
C GLU A 37 6.28 14.45 11.88
N HIS A 38 5.92 13.40 12.62
CA HIS A 38 5.01 12.34 12.17
C HIS A 38 3.62 12.42 12.81
N LEU A 39 3.26 13.51 13.49
CA LEU A 39 1.97 13.62 14.18
C LEU A 39 0.77 13.36 13.27
N ASP A 40 0.74 13.96 12.08
CA ASP A 40 -0.34 13.74 11.13
C ASP A 40 -0.41 12.28 10.68
N LEU A 41 0.75 11.62 10.56
CA LEU A 41 0.82 10.20 10.23
C LEU A 41 0.27 9.34 11.36
N LEU A 42 0.70 9.57 12.59
CA LEU A 42 0.23 8.85 13.77
C LEU A 42 -1.28 8.97 13.94
N TRP A 43 -1.84 10.18 13.76
CA TRP A 43 -3.29 10.37 13.84
C TRP A 43 -4.05 9.78 12.66
N THR A 44 -3.44 9.75 11.46
CA THR A 44 -4.03 9.01 10.32
C THR A 44 -4.08 7.51 10.63
N LEU A 45 -3.01 6.93 11.20
CA LEU A 45 -2.95 5.53 11.62
C LEU A 45 -4.04 5.20 12.66
N ALA A 46 -4.19 6.06 13.68
CA ALA A 46 -5.19 5.89 14.73
C ALA A 46 -6.64 5.92 14.20
N ALA A 47 -6.87 6.60 13.08
CA ALA A 47 -8.19 6.70 12.45
C ALA A 47 -8.55 5.52 11.53
N THR A 48 -7.63 4.56 11.32
CA THR A 48 -7.89 3.38 10.48
C THR A 48 -8.85 2.40 11.17
N GLY A 49 -9.46 1.50 10.38
CA GLY A 49 -10.38 0.49 10.91
C GLY A 49 -9.76 -0.48 11.93
N ASP A 50 -8.45 -0.74 11.80
CA ASP A 50 -7.64 -1.53 12.73
C ASP A 50 -6.19 -0.98 12.72
N PRO A 51 -5.85 -0.08 13.67
CA PRO A 51 -4.54 0.54 13.74
C PRO A 51 -3.39 -0.46 13.97
N ASP A 52 -3.62 -1.52 14.76
CA ASP A 52 -2.61 -2.55 15.01
C ASP A 52 -2.30 -3.33 13.72
N ARG A 53 -3.33 -3.66 12.94
CA ARG A 53 -3.15 -4.31 11.62
C ARG A 53 -2.49 -3.37 10.63
N ALA A 54 -2.89 -2.10 10.59
CA ALA A 54 -2.28 -1.13 9.69
C ALA A 54 -0.77 -1.00 9.97
N LEU A 55 -0.39 -0.81 11.23
CA LEU A 55 1.01 -0.66 11.64
C LEU A 55 1.85 -1.90 11.30
N ILE A 56 1.42 -3.10 11.71
CA ILE A 56 2.21 -4.31 11.45
C ILE A 56 2.35 -4.61 9.95
N THR A 57 1.35 -4.23 9.15
CA THR A 57 1.42 -4.43 7.69
C THR A 57 2.43 -3.48 7.07
N VAL A 58 2.54 -2.22 7.54
CA VAL A 58 3.62 -1.31 7.11
C VAL A 58 4.99 -1.85 7.52
N VAL A 59 5.15 -2.33 8.76
CA VAL A 59 6.42 -2.92 9.23
C VAL A 59 6.86 -4.05 8.30
N ARG A 60 5.95 -5.00 8.01
CA ARG A 60 6.24 -6.13 7.11
C ARG A 60 6.56 -5.69 5.68
N LEU A 61 5.87 -4.66 5.17
CA LEU A 61 6.17 -4.09 3.85
C LEU A 61 7.59 -3.51 3.81
N VAL A 62 7.96 -2.72 4.82
CA VAL A 62 9.30 -2.12 4.94
C VAL A 62 10.38 -3.20 5.05
N GLU A 63 10.15 -4.26 5.83
CA GLU A 63 11.09 -5.38 5.95
C GLU A 63 11.31 -6.10 4.61
N ASN A 64 10.23 -6.39 3.87
CA ASN A 64 10.34 -7.04 2.56
C ASN A 64 11.00 -6.14 1.52
N LEU A 65 10.73 -4.83 1.54
CA LEU A 65 11.44 -3.86 0.69
C LEU A 65 12.94 -3.83 1.01
N ARG A 66 13.34 -3.75 2.29
CA ARG A 66 14.76 -3.79 2.70
C ARG A 66 15.45 -5.06 2.24
N ALA A 67 14.79 -6.20 2.38
CA ALA A 67 15.31 -7.49 1.91
C ALA A 67 15.51 -7.49 0.39
N GLY A 68 14.54 -6.96 -0.35
CA GLY A 68 14.62 -6.83 -1.81
C GLY A 68 15.67 -5.82 -2.29
N GLU A 69 15.86 -4.69 -1.59
CA GLU A 69 16.95 -3.73 -1.83
C GLU A 69 18.32 -4.39 -1.62
N THR A 70 18.47 -5.15 -0.54
CA THR A 70 19.70 -5.91 -0.24
C THR A 70 19.99 -6.96 -1.33
N ALA A 71 18.94 -7.58 -1.86
CA ALA A 71 19.05 -8.57 -2.93
C ALA A 71 19.18 -7.94 -4.34
N GLY A 72 19.00 -6.64 -4.49
CA GLY A 72 18.97 -5.96 -5.79
C GLY A 72 17.77 -6.30 -6.67
N THR A 73 16.64 -6.69 -6.06
CA THR A 73 15.41 -7.11 -6.76
C THR A 73 14.30 -6.07 -6.72
N VAL A 74 14.52 -4.93 -6.05
CA VAL A 74 13.56 -3.83 -5.93
C VAL A 74 14.08 -2.63 -6.71
N ASP A 75 13.20 -2.02 -7.51
CA ASP A 75 13.49 -0.73 -8.14
C ASP A 75 13.74 0.32 -7.04
N PRO A 76 14.86 1.07 -7.06
CA PRO A 76 15.12 2.14 -6.12
C PRO A 76 13.97 3.15 -5.97
N ALA A 77 13.17 3.39 -7.02
CA ALA A 77 12.00 4.27 -6.97
C ALA A 77 10.83 3.68 -6.15
N ALA A 78 10.80 2.37 -5.98
CA ALA A 78 9.82 1.63 -5.18
C ALA A 78 10.42 1.14 -3.85
N GLY A 79 11.60 1.62 -3.46
CA GLY A 79 12.28 1.25 -2.22
C GLY A 79 11.63 1.77 -0.94
N VAL A 80 12.32 1.56 0.18
CA VAL A 80 11.89 1.97 1.52
C VAL A 80 11.84 3.49 1.65
N ASP A 81 12.89 4.18 1.22
CA ASP A 81 12.99 5.64 1.36
C ASP A 81 11.88 6.37 0.59
N PRO A 82 11.56 6.02 -0.68
CA PRO A 82 10.41 6.58 -1.38
C PRO A 82 9.07 6.26 -0.71
N LEU A 83 8.88 5.05 -0.16
CA LEU A 83 7.66 4.69 0.57
C LEU A 83 7.48 5.57 1.82
N LEU A 84 8.51 5.68 2.65
CA LEU A 84 8.46 6.49 3.88
C LEU A 84 8.28 7.98 3.57
N THR A 85 8.94 8.48 2.53
CA THR A 85 8.76 9.84 2.03
C THR A 85 7.32 10.06 1.57
N ALA A 86 6.75 9.14 0.80
CA ALA A 86 5.36 9.24 0.35
C ALA A 86 4.38 9.20 1.53
N LEU A 87 4.59 8.33 2.53
CA LEU A 87 3.78 8.31 3.75
C LEU A 87 3.84 9.63 4.52
N ARG A 88 4.99 10.30 4.54
CA ARG A 88 5.14 11.60 5.21
C ARG A 88 4.48 12.73 4.42
N ASP A 89 4.81 12.85 3.14
CA ASP A 89 4.58 14.07 2.36
C ASP A 89 3.30 14.01 1.50
N ASP A 90 2.76 12.82 1.21
CA ASP A 90 1.55 12.63 0.40
C ASP A 90 0.36 12.18 1.28
N VAL A 91 -0.44 13.16 1.70
CA VAL A 91 -1.64 12.94 2.55
C VAL A 91 -2.60 11.94 1.91
N VAL A 92 -2.82 12.04 0.59
CA VAL A 92 -3.77 11.20 -0.15
C VAL A 92 -3.30 9.75 -0.11
N PHE A 93 -2.05 9.51 -0.46
CA PHE A 93 -1.45 8.18 -0.43
C PHE A 93 -1.42 7.63 0.99
N ARG A 94 -1.05 8.44 1.99
CA ARG A 94 -1.01 8.02 3.39
C ARG A 94 -2.36 7.49 3.87
N VAL A 95 -3.43 8.24 3.66
CA VAL A 95 -4.79 7.82 4.05
C VAL A 95 -5.17 6.53 3.33
N ARG A 96 -4.94 6.46 2.02
CA ARG A 96 -5.24 5.27 1.19
C ARG A 96 -4.54 4.00 1.68
N LEU A 97 -3.23 4.07 1.87
CA LEU A 97 -2.43 2.90 2.28
C LEU A 97 -2.85 2.43 3.68
N LEU A 98 -2.92 3.36 4.64
CA LEU A 98 -3.24 3.02 6.02
C LEU A 98 -4.69 2.53 6.16
N ALA A 99 -5.64 3.12 5.45
CA ALA A 99 -7.03 2.64 5.43
C ALA A 99 -7.14 1.24 4.81
N LEU A 100 -6.44 0.97 3.69
CA LEU A 100 -6.40 -0.35 3.07
C LEU A 100 -5.87 -1.41 4.05
N PHE A 101 -4.72 -1.16 4.67
CA PHE A 101 -4.09 -2.10 5.59
C PHE A 101 -4.91 -2.28 6.87
N GLY A 102 -5.50 -1.19 7.36
CA GLY A 102 -6.42 -1.22 8.50
C GLY A 102 -7.79 -1.84 8.19
N ALA A 103 -8.11 -2.17 6.93
CA ALA A 103 -9.40 -2.76 6.53
C ALA A 103 -9.29 -4.20 5.99
N SER A 104 -8.23 -4.54 5.25
CA SER A 104 -8.12 -5.82 4.53
C SER A 104 -6.78 -6.51 4.77
N SER A 105 -6.81 -7.65 5.46
CA SER A 105 -5.62 -8.51 5.60
C SER A 105 -5.23 -9.12 4.25
N LEU A 106 -6.19 -9.54 3.43
CA LEU A 106 -5.92 -10.16 2.13
C LEU A 106 -5.16 -9.22 1.19
N LEU A 107 -5.59 -7.95 1.10
CA LEU A 107 -4.93 -6.98 0.22
C LEU A 107 -3.64 -6.44 0.83
N GLY A 108 -3.58 -6.30 2.17
CA GLY A 108 -2.34 -5.99 2.87
C GLY A 108 -1.27 -7.07 2.66
N ASP A 109 -1.63 -8.34 2.81
CA ASP A 109 -0.74 -9.49 2.57
C ASP A 109 -0.29 -9.57 1.11
N HIS A 110 -1.16 -9.22 0.15
CA HIS A 110 -0.78 -9.11 -1.26
C HIS A 110 0.29 -8.04 -1.47
N VAL A 111 0.09 -6.82 -0.96
CA VAL A 111 1.07 -5.74 -1.09
C VAL A 111 2.37 -6.10 -0.39
N VAL A 112 2.33 -6.75 0.77
CA VAL A 112 3.54 -7.24 1.46
C VAL A 112 4.26 -8.31 0.65
N ALA A 113 3.54 -9.23 0.00
CA ALA A 113 4.12 -10.31 -0.79
C ALA A 113 4.68 -9.85 -2.16
N SER A 114 4.21 -8.72 -2.67
CA SER A 114 4.68 -8.07 -3.90
C SER A 114 5.01 -6.60 -3.58
N PRO A 115 6.03 -6.35 -2.75
CA PRO A 115 6.26 -5.05 -2.12
C PRO A 115 6.42 -3.91 -3.14
N GLU A 116 6.97 -4.18 -4.32
CA GLU A 116 7.15 -3.23 -5.42
C GLU A 116 5.86 -2.64 -5.99
N VAL A 117 4.67 -3.19 -5.64
CA VAL A 117 3.38 -2.69 -6.15
C VAL A 117 2.80 -1.53 -5.35
N TRP A 118 3.39 -1.16 -4.21
CA TRP A 118 2.89 -0.04 -3.40
C TRP A 118 2.76 1.29 -4.19
N PRO A 119 3.64 1.64 -5.16
CA PRO A 119 3.51 2.89 -5.92
C PRO A 119 2.20 2.95 -6.72
N GLU A 120 1.66 1.81 -7.15
CA GLU A 120 0.38 1.75 -7.88
C GLU A 120 -0.78 2.33 -7.07
N LEU A 121 -0.72 2.24 -5.74
CA LEU A 121 -1.76 2.77 -4.84
C LEU A 121 -1.82 4.31 -4.83
N ARG A 122 -0.81 4.98 -5.38
CA ARG A 122 -0.82 6.44 -5.59
C ARG A 122 -1.66 6.87 -6.80
N GLY A 123 -1.91 5.97 -7.74
CA GLY A 123 -2.64 6.28 -8.96
C GLY A 123 -4.10 6.68 -8.73
N ALA A 124 -4.74 7.26 -9.75
CA ALA A 124 -6.16 7.57 -9.74
C ALA A 124 -7.03 6.30 -9.78
N MET A 125 -8.36 6.42 -9.74
CA MET A 125 -9.24 5.26 -9.99
C MET A 125 -8.93 4.68 -11.38
N PRO A 126 -8.57 3.39 -11.51
CA PRO A 126 -8.24 2.83 -12.81
C PRO A 126 -9.47 2.78 -13.71
N GLY A 127 -9.30 3.25 -14.95
CA GLY A 127 -10.34 3.18 -15.98
C GLY A 127 -10.47 1.78 -16.59
N ARG A 128 -11.55 1.55 -17.36
CA ARG A 128 -11.77 0.28 -18.08
C ARG A 128 -10.56 -0.14 -18.93
N ASP A 129 -9.97 0.81 -19.64
CA ASP A 129 -8.89 0.51 -20.59
C ASP A 129 -7.59 0.15 -19.86
N GLU A 130 -7.32 0.79 -18.72
CA GLU A 130 -6.19 0.45 -17.84
C GLU A 130 -6.37 -0.94 -17.23
N LEU A 131 -7.56 -1.25 -16.69
CA LEU A 131 -7.87 -2.58 -16.15
C LEU A 131 -7.65 -3.68 -17.21
N MET A 132 -8.17 -3.46 -18.43
CA MET A 132 -8.01 -4.40 -19.53
C MET A 132 -6.53 -4.54 -19.93
N ALA A 133 -5.82 -3.43 -20.11
CA ALA A 133 -4.41 -3.43 -20.50
C ALA A 133 -3.54 -4.17 -19.47
N THR A 134 -3.73 -3.91 -18.17
CA THR A 134 -2.98 -4.55 -17.09
C THR A 134 -3.22 -6.07 -17.04
N MET A 135 -4.48 -6.51 -17.18
CA MET A 135 -4.81 -7.95 -17.17
C MET A 135 -4.24 -8.66 -18.40
N LEU A 136 -4.32 -8.05 -19.59
CA LEU A 136 -3.73 -8.60 -20.82
C LEU A 136 -2.19 -8.66 -20.72
N ALA A 137 -1.57 -7.59 -20.24
CA ALA A 137 -0.12 -7.52 -20.05
C ALA A 137 0.41 -8.59 -19.09
N SER A 138 -0.35 -8.91 -18.03
CA SER A 138 0.07 -9.92 -17.03
C SER A 138 0.33 -11.33 -17.62
N VAL A 139 -0.26 -11.65 -18.77
CA VAL A 139 -0.06 -12.93 -19.47
C VAL A 139 0.59 -12.77 -20.84
N GLY A 140 1.20 -11.60 -21.06
CA GLY A 140 1.82 -11.22 -22.33
C GLY A 140 0.86 -11.37 -23.51
N ALA A 141 -0.42 -11.02 -23.33
CA ALA A 141 -1.42 -11.26 -24.34
C ALA A 141 -1.18 -10.42 -25.59
N GLU A 142 -1.17 -11.07 -26.74
CA GLU A 142 -1.01 -10.44 -28.05
C GLU A 142 -2.34 -10.48 -28.80
N ARG A 143 -2.61 -9.48 -29.66
CA ARG A 143 -3.80 -9.49 -30.50
C ARG A 143 -3.76 -10.70 -31.42
N ALA A 144 -4.86 -11.43 -31.49
CA ALA A 144 -4.96 -12.59 -32.36
C ALA A 144 -4.90 -12.15 -33.84
N PRO A 145 -4.09 -12.81 -34.69
CA PRO A 145 -4.06 -12.50 -36.11
C PRO A 145 -5.38 -12.89 -36.78
N GLY A 146 -5.84 -12.09 -37.75
CA GLY A 146 -7.04 -12.37 -38.52
C GLY A 146 -7.58 -11.15 -39.29
N PRO A 147 -8.66 -11.33 -40.08
CA PRO A 147 -9.34 -10.20 -40.71
C PRO A 147 -9.80 -9.20 -39.63
N HIS A 148 -9.56 -7.90 -39.84
CA HIS A 148 -9.85 -6.82 -38.89
C HIS A 148 -9.05 -6.90 -37.57
N ALA A 149 -7.80 -7.38 -37.61
CA ALA A 149 -6.94 -7.47 -36.41
C ALA A 149 -6.79 -6.14 -35.64
N GLU A 150 -6.86 -4.99 -36.32
CA GLU A 150 -6.79 -3.67 -35.68
C GLU A 150 -8.02 -3.37 -34.79
N ASP A 151 -9.21 -3.82 -35.20
CA ASP A 151 -10.48 -3.62 -34.45
C ASP A 151 -10.85 -4.82 -33.57
N SER A 152 -10.08 -5.92 -33.66
CA SER A 152 -10.39 -7.18 -32.99
C SER A 152 -10.11 -7.11 -31.48
N LEU A 153 -11.12 -7.42 -30.66
CA LEU A 153 -10.99 -7.58 -29.20
C LEU A 153 -10.50 -8.99 -28.80
N LEU A 154 -10.02 -9.79 -29.75
CA LEU A 154 -9.49 -11.12 -29.50
C LEU A 154 -8.00 -11.06 -29.18
N TYR A 155 -7.65 -11.58 -28.01
CA TYR A 155 -6.27 -11.68 -27.53
C TYR A 155 -5.92 -13.14 -27.25
N ARG A 156 -4.65 -13.49 -27.48
CA ARG A 156 -4.06 -14.78 -27.14
C ARG A 156 -2.96 -14.56 -26.12
N ALA A 157 -3.11 -15.18 -24.94
CA ALA A 157 -2.06 -15.20 -23.93
C ALA A 157 -0.83 -15.95 -24.45
N THR A 158 0.36 -15.41 -24.18
CA THR A 158 1.65 -16.07 -24.48
C THR A 158 2.12 -16.91 -23.30
N VAL A 159 1.69 -16.55 -22.08
CA VAL A 159 1.89 -17.34 -20.86
C VAL A 159 0.63 -18.17 -20.58
N THR A 160 0.79 -19.44 -20.22
CA THR A 160 -0.33 -20.35 -19.94
C THR A 160 -0.09 -21.18 -18.67
N GLY A 161 -1.12 -21.91 -18.22
CA GLY A 161 -1.03 -22.79 -17.04
C GLY A 161 -0.88 -22.04 -15.72
N THR A 162 -0.21 -22.66 -14.75
CA THR A 162 -0.09 -22.13 -13.38
C THR A 162 0.67 -20.81 -13.30
N ALA A 163 1.58 -20.54 -14.24
CA ALA A 163 2.28 -19.27 -14.33
C ALA A 163 1.32 -18.13 -14.73
N ALA A 164 0.44 -18.37 -15.70
CA ALA A 164 -0.59 -17.40 -16.10
C ALA A 164 -1.59 -17.15 -14.96
N ASP A 165 -2.04 -18.21 -14.29
CA ASP A 165 -2.93 -18.10 -13.13
C ASP A 165 -2.34 -17.23 -12.01
N ARG A 166 -1.03 -17.39 -11.73
CA ARG A 166 -0.34 -16.57 -10.73
C ARG A 166 -0.27 -15.11 -11.19
N ALA A 167 0.22 -14.87 -12.39
CA ALA A 167 0.39 -13.51 -12.92
C ALA A 167 -0.93 -12.73 -13.00
N MET A 168 -2.01 -13.39 -13.45
CA MET A 168 -3.34 -12.78 -13.48
C MET A 168 -3.88 -12.49 -12.08
N ARG A 169 -3.67 -13.39 -11.11
CA ARG A 169 -4.12 -13.16 -9.73
C ARG A 169 -3.38 -12.01 -9.08
N ASP A 170 -2.08 -11.91 -9.32
CA ASP A 170 -1.24 -10.85 -8.76
C ASP A 170 -1.64 -9.50 -9.36
N ALA A 171 -1.79 -9.42 -10.69
CA ALA A 171 -2.27 -8.22 -11.37
C ALA A 171 -3.68 -7.82 -10.92
N TYR A 172 -4.62 -8.77 -10.83
CA TYR A 172 -5.97 -8.53 -10.35
C TYR A 172 -5.99 -7.98 -8.92
N ARG A 173 -5.20 -8.57 -8.01
CA ARG A 173 -5.13 -8.13 -6.61
C ARG A 173 -4.49 -6.76 -6.47
N THR A 174 -3.50 -6.41 -7.29
CA THR A 174 -2.92 -5.07 -7.33
C THR A 174 -3.96 -4.03 -7.77
N LEU A 175 -4.71 -4.32 -8.83
CA LEU A 175 -5.82 -3.45 -9.28
C LEU A 175 -6.90 -3.30 -8.20
N LEU A 176 -7.29 -4.42 -7.58
CA LEU A 176 -8.28 -4.42 -6.51
C LEU A 176 -7.78 -3.67 -5.27
N ALA A 177 -6.49 -3.76 -4.93
CA ALA A 177 -5.88 -3.01 -3.84
C ALA A 177 -5.95 -1.50 -4.10
N ARG A 178 -5.66 -1.04 -5.33
CA ARG A 178 -5.77 0.37 -5.71
C ARG A 178 -7.20 0.88 -5.62
N ILE A 179 -8.17 0.13 -6.15
CA ILE A 179 -9.61 0.47 -6.06
C ILE A 179 -10.03 0.55 -4.59
N ALA A 180 -9.76 -0.50 -3.81
CA ALA A 180 -10.13 -0.56 -2.41
C ALA A 180 -9.47 0.55 -1.58
N ALA A 181 -8.20 0.88 -1.83
CA ALA A 181 -7.52 1.96 -1.13
C ALA A 181 -8.18 3.32 -1.39
N ILE A 182 -8.63 3.58 -2.62
CA ILE A 182 -9.37 4.80 -2.98
C ILE A 182 -10.73 4.82 -2.28
N ASP A 183 -11.48 3.72 -2.32
CA ASP A 183 -12.82 3.65 -1.73
C ASP A 183 -12.77 3.80 -0.19
N LEU A 184 -11.81 3.13 0.46
CA LEU A 184 -11.64 3.15 1.92
C LEU A 184 -11.10 4.49 2.44
N ALA A 185 -10.32 5.22 1.64
CA ALA A 185 -9.89 6.57 2.00
C ALA A 185 -11.07 7.56 2.09
N GLY A 186 -12.23 7.22 1.53
CA GLY A 186 -13.44 8.02 1.59
C GLY A 186 -13.23 9.47 1.13
N THR A 187 -13.97 10.40 1.76
CA THR A 187 -13.79 11.86 1.59
C THR A 187 -12.82 12.46 2.61
N PHE A 188 -11.99 11.64 3.27
CA PHE A 188 -10.99 12.15 4.24
C PHE A 188 -9.81 12.84 3.55
N VAL A 189 -9.77 12.76 2.23
CA VAL A 189 -8.88 13.54 1.37
C VAL A 189 -9.59 14.87 1.05
N PRO A 190 -9.04 16.03 1.44
CA PRO A 190 -9.60 17.33 1.08
C PRO A 190 -9.52 17.63 -0.41
#